data_AF-A0AAU3F528-F1
#
_entry.id   AF-A0AAU3F528-F1
#
_cell.length_a   1.000
_cell.length_b   1.000
_cell.length_c   1.000
_cell.angle_alpha   90.00
_cell.angle_beta   90.00
_cell.angle_gamma   90.00
#
_symmetry.space_group_name_H-M   'P 1'
#
loop_
_entity.id
_entity.type
_entity.pdbx_description
1 polymer ?
#
loop_
_entity_poly.entity_id
_entity_poly.type
_entity_poly.pdbx_seq_one_letter_code
_entity_poly.pdbx_strand_id
1 'polypeptide(L)' 'MKWHCFYPGAKLLPESEATRRWAQAVGIDFHEVRIETNAHHLTLLFSDLQMRSTSRTPARQG' A
#
# COMPACT_ATOMS: atom_id res chain seq x y z
N MET A 1 -25.10 -10.04 9.36
CA MET A 1 -24.23 -8.86 9.15
C MET A 1 -23.22 -9.22 8.08
N LYS A 2 -23.28 -8.55 6.93
CA LYS A 2 -22.54 -8.92 5.70
C LYS A 2 -21.17 -8.22 5.73
N TRP A 3 -20.15 -8.91 6.22
CA TRP A 3 -18.76 -8.43 6.37
C TRP A 3 -17.93 -8.66 5.10
N HIS A 4 -18.41 -8.19 3.95
CA HIS A 4 -17.69 -8.41 2.69
C HIS A 4 -17.62 -7.12 1.90
N CYS A 5 -16.56 -6.34 2.14
CA CYS A 5 -15.94 -5.45 1.16
C CYS A 5 -14.61 -4.89 1.67
N PHE A 6 -13.70 -5.73 2.19
CA PHE A 6 -12.31 -5.34 2.10
C PHE A 6 -11.50 -6.47 1.52
N TYR A 7 -11.24 -6.31 0.22
CA TYR A 7 -9.94 -6.45 -0.43
C TYR A 7 -10.13 -6.13 -1.92
N PRO A 8 -9.09 -5.64 -2.64
CA PRO A 8 -7.91 -4.93 -2.18
C PRO A 8 -7.91 -3.46 -2.65
N GLY A 9 -7.44 -2.55 -1.79
CA GLY A 9 -6.99 -1.23 -2.23
C GLY A 9 -5.70 -0.85 -1.53
N ALA A 10 -4.56 -1.13 -2.16
CA ALA A 10 -3.32 -0.43 -1.87
C ALA A 10 -3.22 0.72 -2.88
N LYS A 11 -3.10 1.96 -2.39
CA LYS A 11 -2.97 3.14 -3.24
C LYS A 11 -1.69 3.86 -2.88
N LEU A 12 -0.88 4.12 -3.89
CA LEU A 12 0.20 5.09 -3.79
C LEU A 12 -0.45 6.48 -3.68
N LEU A 13 -0.13 7.19 -2.61
CA LEU A 13 -0.59 8.56 -2.43
C LEU A 13 0.40 9.52 -3.11
N PRO A 14 -0.08 10.69 -3.57
CA PRO A 14 0.81 11.75 -4.00
C PRO A 14 1.74 12.19 -2.86
N GLU A 15 2.81 12.91 -3.19
CA GLU A 15 3.78 13.41 -2.22
C GLU A 15 3.08 14.09 -1.05
N SER A 16 3.39 13.62 0.16
CA SER A 16 2.78 14.09 1.40
C SER A 16 3.80 14.82 2.26
N GLU A 17 3.33 15.55 3.27
CA GLU A 17 4.25 16.20 4.21
C GLU A 17 5.14 15.16 4.93
N ALA A 18 4.62 13.95 5.16
CA ALA A 18 5.39 12.86 5.75
C ALA A 18 6.52 12.41 4.82
N THR A 19 6.25 12.21 3.52
CA THR A 19 7.30 11.81 2.57
C THR A 19 8.37 12.88 2.45
N ARG A 20 7.97 14.15 2.39
CA ARG A 20 8.91 15.27 2.31
C ARG A 20 9.78 15.42 3.57
N ARG A 21 9.19 15.25 4.77
CA ARG A 21 9.92 15.29 6.04
C ARG A 21 10.98 14.18 6.10
N TRP A 22 10.61 12.95 5.73
CA TRP A 22 11.56 11.83 5.71
C TRP A 22 12.63 11.98 4.63
N ALA A 23 12.27 12.52 3.46
CA ALA A 23 13.23 12.78 2.41
C ALA A 23 14.27 13.82 2.82
N GLN A 24 13.87 14.87 3.51
CA GLN A 24 14.80 15.87 4.06
C GLN A 24 15.68 15.31 5.19
N ALA A 25 15.13 14.42 6.03
CA ALA A 25 15.85 13.84 7.16
C ALA A 25 16.89 12.78 6.75
N VAL A 26 16.60 11.99 5.71
CA VAL A 26 17.42 10.84 5.29
C VAL A 26 18.18 11.12 3.98
N GLY A 27 17.76 12.10 3.19
CA GLY A 27 18.39 12.47 1.92
C GLY A 27 18.03 11.57 0.73
N ILE A 28 16.94 10.80 0.83
CA ILE A 28 16.43 9.91 -0.22
C ILE A 28 14.92 10.12 -0.38
N ASP A 29 14.38 9.94 -1.58
CA ASP A 29 12.94 10.11 -1.79
C ASP A 29 12.13 9.05 -1.02
N PHE A 30 10.93 9.44 -0.58
CA PHE A 30 9.98 8.56 0.08
C PHE A 30 8.62 8.60 -0.61
N HIS A 31 7.92 7.49 -0.52
CA HIS A 31 6.59 7.28 -1.07
C HIS A 31 5.64 6.80 0.02
N GLU A 32 4.42 7.34 0.01
CA GLU A 32 3.38 6.93 0.95
C GLU A 32 2.40 5.99 0.26
N VAL A 33 2.17 4.84 0.89
CA VAL A 33 1.18 3.86 0.47
C VAL A 33 0.12 3.74 1.55
N ARG A 34 -1.13 3.87 1.14
CA ARG A 34 -2.28 3.62 2.01
C ARG A 34 -2.91 2.30 1.65
N ILE A 35 -3.09 1.45 2.67
CA ILE A 35 -3.79 0.18 2.56
C ILE A 35 -5.06 0.30 3.39
N GLU A 36 -6.20 0.19 2.71
CA GLU A 36 -7.52 0.23 3.33
C GLU A 36 -7.97 -1.21 3.63
N THR A 37 -8.06 -1.57 4.92
CA THR A 37 -8.40 -2.92 5.42
C THR A 37 -9.63 -2.91 6.31
N ASN A 38 -10.31 -4.06 6.47
CA ASN A 38 -11.67 -4.18 7.04
C ASN A 38 -11.97 -3.36 8.30
N ALA A 39 -10.96 -3.15 9.12
CA ALA A 39 -11.08 -2.45 10.38
C ALA A 39 -10.18 -1.21 10.48
N HIS A 40 -9.18 -1.06 9.60
CA HIS A 40 -8.10 -0.10 9.80
C HIS A 40 -7.55 0.47 8.50
N HIS A 41 -7.10 1.72 8.59
CA HIS A 41 -6.26 2.35 7.58
C HIS A 41 -4.80 2.21 7.99
N LEU A 42 -4.02 1.54 7.15
CA LEU A 42 -2.58 1.42 7.34
C LEU A 42 -1.90 2.43 6.42
N THR A 43 -1.04 3.26 6.99
CA THR A 43 -0.17 4.18 6.24
C THR A 43 1.25 3.65 6.34
N LEU A 44 1.90 3.44 5.20
CA LEU A 44 3.27 2.97 5.12
C LEU A 44 4.09 3.98 4.30
N LEU A 45 5.27 4.35 4.81
CA LEU A 45 6.26 5.14 4.07
C LEU A 45 7.43 4.25 3.67
N PHE A 46 7.80 4.29 2.39
CA PHE A 46 8.89 3.51 1.82
C PHE A 46 9.82 4.41 1.02
N SER A 47 11.13 4.20 1.13
CA SER A 47 12.11 4.88 0.27
C SER A 47 12.24 4.22 -1.10
N ASP A 48 12.08 2.89 -1.16
CA ASP A 48 12.00 2.12 -2.40
C ASP A 48 10.81 1.14 -2.29
N LEU A 49 9.90 1.19 -3.26
CA LEU A 49 8.67 0.41 -3.27
C LEU A 49 8.57 -0.40 -4.55
N GLN A 50 8.78 -1.72 -4.46
CA GLN A 50 8.47 -2.66 -5.52
C GLN A 50 7.15 -3.38 -5.23
N MET A 51 6.07 -2.98 -5.93
CA MET A 51 4.81 -3.72 -5.89
C MET A 51 4.84 -4.88 -6.90
N ARG A 52 4.62 -6.12 -6.41
CA ARG A 52 4.40 -7.29 -7.26
C ARG A 52 2.99 -7.80 -7.08
N SER A 53 2.23 -7.86 -8.18
CA SER A 53 0.94 -8.54 -8.19
C SER A 53 1.19 -10.04 -8.28
N THR A 54 0.78 -10.80 -7.26
CA THR A 54 0.73 -12.26 -7.37
C THR A 54 -0.63 -12.63 -7.96
N SER A 55 -0.68 -12.89 -9.26
CA SER A 55 -1.82 -13.60 -9.84
C SER A 55 -1.81 -15.02 -9.27
N ARG A 56 -2.66 -15.26 -8.26
CA ARG A 56 -2.95 -16.63 -7.84
C ARG A 56 -3.78 -17.26 -8.96
N THR A 57 -3.13 -17.97 -9.87
CA THR A 57 -3.80 -18.79 -10.89
C THR A 57 -4.73 -19.77 -10.15
N PRO A 58 -6.05 -19.74 -10.37
CA PRO A 58 -6.93 -20.73 -9.78
C PRO A 58 -6.55 -22.10 -10.36
N ALA A 59 -6.21 -23.05 -9.48
CA ALA A 59 -5.99 -24.43 -9.87
C ALA A 59 -7.24 -24.94 -10.58
N ARG A 60 -7.10 -25.32 -11.87
CA ARG A 60 -8.10 -26.05 -12.64
C ARG A 60 -8.47 -27.30 -11.83
N GLN A 61 -9.68 -27.34 -11.27
CA GLN A 61 -10.29 -28.59 -10.83
C GLN A 61 -10.82 -29.27 -12.10
N GLY A 62 -10.25 -30.45 -12.39
CA GLY A 62 -10.73 -31.35 -13.44
C GLY A 62 -11.85 -32.25 -12.95
#